data_AF-A0A958X5R3-F1
#
_entry.id   AF-A0A958X5R3-F1
#
_cell.length_a   1.000
_cell.length_b   1.000
_cell.length_c   1.000
_cell.angle_alpha   90.00
_cell.angle_beta   90.00
_cell.angle_gamma   90.00
#
_symmetry.space_group_name_H-M   'P 1'
#
loop_
_entity.id
_entity.type
_entity.pdbx_description
1 polymer ?
#
loop_
_entity_poly.entity_id
_entity_poly.type
_entity_poly.pdbx_seq_one_letter_code
_entity_poly.pdbx_strand_id
1 'polypeptide(L)'
;ALETWRKGAEVTMVIREKDVGERVKYWARPDIVNRIKEGSIQAYFESQLVEIRPFDVDIQTPEGKATIPNDFVIAATGYQPNFDLLRKLGVSLSDDGILQPNYNPETQESNVPGLFLAGVVCGGMNTHVWFIENSRIHASLIINAILKQNP
;
A
#
# COMPACT_ATOMS: atom_id res chain seq x y z
N ALA A 1 5.31 12.01 7.30
CA ALA A 1 4.70 13.27 7.79
C ALA A 1 5.05 13.51 9.26
N LEU A 2 4.42 12.84 10.23
CA LEU A 2 4.69 13.10 11.66
C LEU A 2 6.17 12.94 12.05
N GLU A 3 6.81 11.83 11.65
CA GLU A 3 8.22 11.60 11.98
C GLU A 3 9.16 12.63 11.35
N THR A 4 8.95 13.00 10.09
CA THR A 4 9.78 14.01 9.40
C THR A 4 9.61 15.38 10.05
N TRP A 5 8.38 15.77 10.38
CA TRP A 5 8.09 17.01 11.10
C TRP A 5 8.74 17.02 12.49
N ARG A 6 8.64 15.93 13.26
CA ARG A 6 9.31 15.79 14.58
C ARG A 6 10.83 15.91 14.52
N LYS A 7 11.42 15.69 13.34
CA LYS A 7 12.86 15.85 13.08
C LYS A 7 13.21 17.23 12.49
N GLY A 8 12.26 18.16 12.44
CA GLY A 8 12.49 19.54 12.04
C GLY A 8 12.29 19.81 10.54
N ALA A 9 11.75 18.86 9.77
CA ALA A 9 11.40 19.13 8.39
C ALA A 9 10.15 20.02 8.29
N GLU A 10 10.14 20.93 7.31
CA GLU A 10 8.92 21.59 6.85
C GLU A 10 8.14 20.59 5.99
N VAL A 11 6.94 20.22 6.44
CA VAL A 11 6.18 19.14 5.81
C VAL A 11 4.93 19.68 5.14
N THR A 12 4.81 19.41 3.84
CA THR A 12 3.57 19.50 3.09
C THR A 12 3.09 18.09 2.73
N MET A 13 1.80 17.82 2.96
CA MET A 13 1.13 16.60 2.52
C MET A 13 0.27 16.90 1.29
N VAL A 14 0.28 16.00 0.32
CA VAL A 14 -0.61 16.02 -0.85
C VAL A 14 -1.41 14.73 -0.83
N ILE A 15 -2.72 14.85 -0.66
CA ILE A 15 -3.65 13.73 -0.45
C ILE A 15 -4.74 13.81 -1.51
N ARG A 16 -5.01 12.69 -2.18
CA ARG A 16 -6.00 12.63 -3.26
C ARG A 16 -7.43 12.64 -2.73
N GLU A 17 -7.61 12.20 -1.49
CA GLU A 17 -8.87 12.17 -0.79
C GLU A 17 -9.15 13.49 -0.06
N LYS A 18 -10.41 13.65 0.37
CA LYS A 18 -10.91 14.84 1.09
C LYS A 18 -10.44 15.00 2.54
N ASP A 19 -9.91 13.92 3.15
CA ASP A 19 -9.45 13.93 4.55
C ASP A 19 -8.36 12.85 4.73
N VAL A 20 -7.68 12.89 5.87
CA VAL A 20 -6.77 11.83 6.31
C VAL A 20 -7.55 10.53 6.45
N GLY A 21 -7.08 9.50 5.74
CA GLY A 21 -7.76 8.21 5.64
C GLY A 21 -8.22 7.64 6.98
N GLU A 22 -9.45 7.13 7.02
CA GLU A 22 -10.08 6.59 8.24
C GLU A 22 -9.37 5.36 8.79
N ARG A 23 -8.61 4.66 7.94
CA ARG A 23 -7.82 3.47 8.31
C ARG A 23 -6.51 3.81 9.02
N VAL A 24 -6.11 5.08 9.08
CA VAL A 24 -4.97 5.51 9.88
C VAL A 24 -5.26 5.17 11.33
N LYS A 25 -4.28 4.55 11.99
CA LYS A 25 -4.43 4.03 13.35
C LYS A 25 -4.95 5.11 14.31
N TYR A 26 -5.87 4.74 15.19
CA TYR A 26 -6.59 5.67 16.07
C TYR A 26 -5.68 6.51 16.97
N TRP A 27 -4.47 6.04 17.27
CA TRP A 27 -3.49 6.79 18.06
C TRP A 27 -2.67 7.79 17.23
N ALA A 28 -2.56 7.56 15.92
CA ALA A 28 -1.78 8.41 15.01
C ALA A 28 -2.67 9.44 14.29
N ARG A 29 -3.91 9.07 13.96
CA ARG A 29 -4.83 9.94 13.20
C ARG A 29 -5.11 11.27 13.92
N PRO A 30 -5.44 11.31 15.22
CA PRO A 30 -5.68 12.57 15.92
C PRO A 30 -4.45 13.49 15.93
N ASP A 31 -3.25 12.92 16.08
CA ASP A 31 -2.01 13.72 16.09
C ASP A 31 -1.80 14.41 14.74
N ILE A 32 -1.85 13.67 13.62
CA ILE A 32 -1.67 14.29 12.30
C ILE A 32 -2.77 15.30 11.98
N VAL A 33 -4.03 15.01 12.32
CA VAL A 33 -5.15 15.94 12.12
C VAL A 33 -4.95 17.22 12.93
N ASN A 34 -4.47 17.12 14.16
CA ASN A 34 -4.19 18.29 14.99
C ASN A 34 -3.04 19.13 14.42
N ARG A 35 -1.96 18.50 13.94
CA ARG A 35 -0.85 19.22 13.27
C ARG A 35 -1.29 19.97 12.03
N ILE A 36 -2.22 19.40 11.27
CA ILE A 36 -2.80 20.08 10.11
C ILE A 36 -3.66 21.26 10.56
N LYS A 37 -4.56 21.06 11.54
CA LYS A 37 -5.47 22.11 12.05
C LYS A 37 -4.74 23.30 12.66
N GLU A 38 -3.64 23.06 13.37
CA GLU A 38 -2.84 24.14 13.99
C GLU A 38 -1.83 24.78 13.02
N GLY A 39 -1.71 24.27 11.78
CA GLY A 39 -0.82 24.81 10.75
C GLY A 39 0.63 24.33 10.82
N SER A 40 0.97 23.40 11.72
CA SER A 40 2.31 22.82 11.84
C SER A 40 2.69 21.92 10.66
N ILE A 41 1.71 21.36 9.95
CA ILE A 41 1.89 20.58 8.72
C ILE A 41 0.85 21.05 7.70
N GLN A 42 1.29 21.55 6.56
CA GLN A 42 0.38 21.93 5.48
C GLN A 42 -0.18 20.68 4.80
N ALA A 43 -1.47 20.68 4.44
CA ALA A 43 -2.08 19.59 3.68
C ALA A 43 -2.92 20.13 2.53
N TYR A 44 -2.65 19.63 1.32
CA TYR A 44 -3.48 19.78 0.13
C TYR A 44 -4.34 18.53 -0.02
N PHE A 45 -5.64 18.65 0.23
CA PHE A 45 -6.61 17.58 0.02
C PHE A 45 -7.20 17.65 -1.39
N GLU A 46 -7.79 16.55 -1.84
CA GLU A 46 -8.36 16.44 -3.20
C GLU A 46 -7.36 16.88 -4.28
N SER A 47 -6.07 16.60 -4.03
CA SER A 47 -4.94 17.15 -4.77
C SER A 47 -3.98 16.07 -5.20
N GLN A 48 -3.21 16.34 -6.25
CA GLN A 48 -2.19 15.42 -6.76
C GLN A 48 -0.92 16.16 -7.18
N LEU A 49 0.22 15.54 -6.90
CA LEU A 49 1.52 15.99 -7.40
C LEU A 49 1.59 15.72 -8.91
N VAL A 50 1.89 16.73 -9.72
CA VAL A 50 1.90 16.63 -11.20
C VAL A 50 3.29 16.84 -11.81
N GLU A 51 4.19 17.54 -11.13
CA GLU A 51 5.57 17.73 -11.61
C GLU A 51 6.54 17.85 -10.43
N ILE A 52 7.75 17.30 -10.59
CA ILE A 52 8.84 17.39 -9.62
C ILE A 52 10.05 17.98 -10.34
N ARG A 53 10.55 19.09 -9.82
CA ARG A 53 11.76 19.79 -10.29
C ARG A 53 12.79 19.85 -9.15
N PRO A 54 14.05 20.23 -9.43
CA PRO A 54 15.11 20.16 -8.42
C PRO A 54 14.85 20.94 -7.12
N PHE A 55 14.06 22.01 -7.16
CA PHE A 55 13.85 22.90 -6.01
C PHE A 55 12.37 23.23 -5.73
N ASP A 56 11.46 22.65 -6.50
CA ASP A 56 10.04 22.94 -6.39
C ASP A 56 9.20 21.82 -7.02
N VAL A 57 7.93 21.80 -6.67
CA VAL A 57 6.94 20.84 -7.18
C VAL A 57 5.66 21.55 -7.58
N ASP A 58 4.95 20.93 -8.51
CA ASP A 58 3.59 21.34 -8.87
C ASP A 58 2.55 20.38 -8.30
N ILE A 59 1.53 20.98 -7.72
CA ILE A 59 0.37 20.30 -7.15
C ILE A 59 -0.86 20.80 -7.91
N GLN A 60 -1.61 19.88 -8.50
CA GLN A 60 -2.96 20.17 -8.98
C GLN A 60 -3.91 20.08 -7.79
N THR A 61 -4.54 21.20 -7.44
CA THR A 61 -5.59 21.31 -6.41
C THR A 61 -6.95 21.57 -7.06
N PRO A 62 -8.06 21.52 -6.31
CA PRO A 62 -9.38 21.92 -6.81
C PRO A 62 -9.45 23.38 -7.28
N GLU A 63 -8.64 24.27 -6.70
CA GLU A 63 -8.59 25.70 -7.02
C GLU A 63 -7.67 26.02 -8.20
N GLY A 64 -6.85 25.05 -8.63
CA GLY A 64 -5.93 25.19 -9.74
C GLY A 64 -4.54 24.64 -9.42
N LYS A 65 -3.57 25.04 -10.24
CA LYS A 65 -2.18 24.60 -10.08
C LYS A 65 -1.48 25.45 -9.02
N ALA A 66 -0.89 24.81 -8.03
CA ALA A 66 -0.05 25.43 -7.02
C ALA A 66 1.40 24.95 -7.19
N THR A 67 2.36 25.88 -7.20
CA THR A 67 3.79 25.57 -7.21
C THR A 67 4.37 25.92 -5.85
N ILE A 68 5.10 24.99 -5.22
CA ILE A 68 5.73 25.20 -3.92
C ILE A 68 7.21 24.83 -3.95
N PRO A 69 8.09 25.53 -3.20
CA PRO A 69 9.46 25.10 -2.98
C PRO A 69 9.52 23.71 -2.35
N ASN A 70 10.47 22.88 -2.76
CA ASN A 70 10.61 21.51 -2.28
C ASN A 70 12.01 20.95 -2.54
N ASP A 71 12.63 20.39 -1.49
CA ASP A 71 13.92 19.68 -1.60
C ASP A 71 13.77 18.17 -1.82
N PHE A 72 12.76 17.53 -1.22
CA PHE A 72 12.61 16.06 -1.22
C PHE A 72 11.15 15.63 -1.31
N VAL A 73 10.87 14.62 -2.13
CA VAL A 73 9.54 13.98 -2.22
C VAL A 73 9.59 12.57 -1.64
N ILE A 74 8.69 12.29 -0.69
CA ILE A 74 8.43 10.93 -0.20
C ILE A 74 7.11 10.44 -0.78
N ALA A 75 7.19 9.62 -1.84
CA ALA A 75 6.02 9.03 -2.48
C ALA A 75 5.47 7.83 -1.67
N ALA A 76 4.68 8.12 -0.63
CA ALA A 76 4.06 7.12 0.23
C ALA A 76 2.72 6.60 -0.34
N THR A 77 2.69 6.17 -1.60
CA THR A 77 1.47 5.83 -2.36
C THR A 77 1.07 4.35 -2.30
N GLY A 78 1.66 3.59 -1.37
CA GLY A 78 1.42 2.15 -1.24
C GLY A 78 2.21 1.29 -2.22
N TYR A 79 1.91 0.00 -2.23
CA TYR A 79 2.58 -1.03 -3.02
C TYR A 79 1.55 -1.99 -3.62
N GLN A 80 1.96 -2.73 -4.64
CA GLN A 80 1.18 -3.81 -5.24
C GLN A 80 2.06 -5.07 -5.43
N PRO A 81 1.48 -6.28 -5.41
CA PRO A 81 2.19 -7.49 -5.78
C PRO A 81 2.78 -7.42 -7.19
N ASN A 82 3.83 -8.21 -7.43
CA ASN A 82 4.38 -8.39 -8.78
C ASN A 82 3.49 -9.35 -9.58
N PHE A 83 2.38 -8.84 -10.13
CA PHE A 83 1.43 -9.63 -10.90
C PHE A 83 2.03 -10.20 -12.19
N ASP A 84 3.02 -9.54 -12.78
CA ASP A 84 3.67 -10.03 -13.99
C ASP A 84 4.49 -11.29 -13.72
N LEU A 85 5.14 -11.37 -12.56
CA LEU A 85 5.80 -12.61 -12.12
C LEU A 85 4.78 -13.74 -11.95
N LEU A 86 3.65 -13.48 -11.30
CA LEU A 86 2.61 -14.49 -11.09
C LEU A 86 2.05 -15.01 -12.43
N ARG A 87 1.75 -14.12 -13.37
CA ARG A 87 1.31 -14.48 -14.73
C ARG A 87 2.36 -15.29 -15.47
N LYS A 88 3.64 -14.91 -15.39
CA LYS A 88 4.76 -15.66 -16.00
C LYS A 88 4.92 -17.06 -15.44
N LEU A 89 4.58 -17.26 -14.17
CA LEU A 89 4.56 -18.59 -13.52
C LEU A 89 3.29 -19.39 -13.83
N GLY A 90 2.32 -18.83 -14.56
CA GLY A 90 1.06 -19.48 -14.93
C GLY A 90 -0.07 -19.33 -13.90
N VAL A 91 0.11 -18.49 -12.88
CA VAL A 91 -0.92 -18.24 -11.87
C VAL A 91 -2.01 -17.36 -12.47
N SER A 92 -3.24 -17.85 -12.44
CA SER A 92 -4.44 -17.10 -12.85
C SER A 92 -4.79 -16.06 -11.78
N LEU A 93 -5.19 -14.87 -12.20
CA LEU A 93 -5.64 -13.79 -11.32
C LEU A 93 -7.14 -13.52 -11.57
N SER A 94 -7.87 -13.06 -10.57
CA SER A 94 -9.27 -12.63 -10.73
C SER A 94 -9.40 -11.43 -11.69
N ASP A 95 -10.51 -11.35 -12.42
CA ASP A 95 -10.79 -10.30 -13.41
C ASP A 95 -11.70 -9.19 -12.86
N ASP A 96 -11.53 -8.84 -11.58
CA ASP A 96 -12.34 -7.88 -10.83
C ASP A 96 -11.55 -6.64 -10.38
N GLY A 97 -10.33 -6.47 -10.91
CA GLY A 97 -9.39 -5.42 -10.50
C GLY A 97 -8.72 -5.67 -9.14
N ILE A 98 -9.18 -6.64 -8.35
CA ILE A 98 -8.50 -7.08 -7.13
C ILE A 98 -7.25 -7.90 -7.50
N LEU A 99 -7.29 -8.60 -8.64
CA LEU A 99 -6.17 -9.41 -9.12
C LEU A 99 -5.75 -10.46 -8.08
N GLN A 100 -6.72 -11.05 -7.40
CA GLN A 100 -6.48 -12.09 -6.42
C GLN A 100 -5.95 -13.34 -7.14
N PRO A 101 -4.81 -13.91 -6.72
CA PRO A 101 -4.32 -15.12 -7.34
C PRO A 101 -5.25 -16.30 -7.04
N ASN A 102 -5.35 -17.23 -7.98
CA ASN A 102 -6.10 -18.46 -7.81
C ASN A 102 -5.26 -19.46 -7.00
N TYR A 103 -5.75 -19.84 -5.83
CA TYR A 103 -5.18 -20.86 -4.97
C TYR A 103 -6.24 -21.53 -4.10
N ASN A 104 -5.95 -22.75 -3.64
CA ASN A 104 -6.76 -23.45 -2.67
C ASN A 104 -6.45 -22.92 -1.25
N PRO A 105 -7.42 -22.35 -0.51
CA PRO A 105 -7.16 -21.77 0.80
C PRO A 105 -6.74 -22.79 1.87
N GLU A 106 -7.07 -24.07 1.72
CA GLU A 106 -6.72 -25.13 2.67
C GLU A 106 -5.28 -25.65 2.49
N THR A 107 -4.71 -25.55 1.29
CA THR A 107 -3.36 -26.04 0.97
C THR A 107 -2.37 -24.93 0.61
N GLN A 108 -2.91 -23.76 0.23
CA GLN A 108 -2.21 -22.63 -0.39
C GLN A 108 -1.56 -22.95 -1.75
N GLU A 109 -1.92 -24.08 -2.37
CA GLU A 109 -1.46 -24.43 -3.71
C GLU A 109 -2.23 -23.62 -4.76
N SER A 110 -1.51 -23.02 -5.71
CA SER A 110 -2.09 -22.28 -6.82
C SER A 110 -2.76 -23.20 -7.85
N ASN A 111 -3.33 -22.61 -8.90
CA ASN A 111 -3.77 -23.39 -10.07
C ASN A 111 -2.61 -24.08 -10.82
N VAL A 112 -1.35 -23.78 -10.50
CA VAL A 112 -0.16 -24.41 -11.06
C VAL A 112 0.34 -25.46 -10.08
N PRO A 113 0.33 -26.76 -10.43
CA PRO A 113 0.75 -27.84 -9.54
C PRO A 113 2.17 -27.64 -9.00
N GLY A 114 2.36 -27.83 -7.70
CA GLY A 114 3.65 -27.65 -7.02
C GLY A 114 4.05 -26.19 -6.76
N LEU A 115 3.22 -25.21 -7.16
CA LEU A 115 3.45 -23.78 -6.88
C LEU A 115 2.49 -23.31 -5.78
N PHE A 116 3.06 -22.89 -4.64
CA PHE A 116 2.32 -22.44 -3.46
C PHE A 116 2.49 -20.94 -3.22
N LEU A 117 1.47 -20.32 -2.64
CA LEU A 117 1.45 -18.89 -2.34
C LEU A 117 1.40 -18.67 -0.82
N ALA A 118 2.18 -17.73 -0.29
CA ALA A 118 2.14 -17.42 1.13
C ALA A 118 2.32 -15.93 1.37
N GLY A 119 1.51 -15.39 2.28
CA GLY A 119 1.66 -14.02 2.77
C GLY A 119 0.72 -13.07 2.04
N VAL A 120 1.14 -11.80 1.97
CA VAL A 120 0.31 -10.72 1.43
C VAL A 120 -0.06 -10.87 -0.04
N VAL A 121 0.74 -11.64 -0.79
CA VAL A 121 0.48 -11.93 -2.21
C VAL A 121 -0.89 -12.59 -2.43
N CYS A 122 -1.36 -13.39 -1.46
CA CYS A 122 -2.64 -14.09 -1.53
C CYS A 122 -3.85 -13.15 -1.59
N GLY A 123 -3.68 -11.87 -1.19
CA GLY A 123 -4.75 -10.87 -1.19
C GLY A 123 -4.87 -10.04 -2.47
N GLY A 124 -3.95 -10.17 -3.43
CA GLY A 124 -3.90 -9.28 -4.59
C GLY A 124 -3.80 -7.80 -4.19
N MET A 125 -4.66 -6.95 -4.74
CA MET A 125 -4.78 -5.53 -4.42
C MET A 125 -5.47 -5.26 -3.07
N ASN A 126 -6.08 -6.27 -2.45
CA ASN A 126 -6.54 -6.18 -1.07
C ASN A 126 -5.38 -6.35 -0.07
N THR A 127 -4.42 -5.42 -0.13
CA THR A 127 -3.16 -5.43 0.62
C THR A 127 -3.31 -5.29 2.14
N HIS A 128 -4.55 -5.18 2.63
CA HIS A 128 -4.89 -5.01 4.04
C HIS A 128 -5.57 -6.26 4.65
N VAL A 129 -5.70 -7.34 3.89
CA VAL A 129 -6.31 -8.59 4.37
C VAL A 129 -5.30 -9.45 5.11
N TRP A 130 -4.06 -9.48 4.60
CA TRP A 130 -3.00 -10.32 5.13
C TRP A 130 -1.92 -9.48 5.81
N PHE A 131 -1.52 -9.92 6.98
CA PHE A 131 -0.44 -9.40 7.81
C PHE A 131 0.36 -10.58 8.37
N ILE A 132 1.52 -10.30 8.96
CA ILE A 132 2.40 -11.35 9.52
C ILE A 132 1.65 -12.22 10.53
N GLU A 133 0.72 -11.63 11.29
CA GLU A 133 -0.08 -12.29 12.31
C GLU A 133 -1.00 -13.37 11.76
N ASN A 134 -1.72 -13.08 10.67
CA ASN A 134 -2.72 -13.99 10.13
C ASN A 134 -2.20 -14.81 8.95
N SER A 135 -1.13 -14.39 8.27
CA SER A 135 -0.58 -15.12 7.12
C SER A 135 0.47 -16.16 7.50
N ARG A 136 1.00 -16.15 8.74
CA ARG A 136 2.00 -17.13 9.18
C ARG A 136 1.50 -18.58 9.11
N ILE A 137 0.18 -18.78 9.21
CA ILE A 137 -0.44 -20.11 9.15
C ILE A 137 -0.26 -20.78 7.78
N HIS A 138 -0.08 -19.99 6.71
CA HIS A 138 0.13 -20.50 5.36
C HIS A 138 1.31 -21.47 5.29
N ALA A 139 2.39 -21.23 6.04
CA ALA A 139 3.55 -22.11 6.07
C ALA A 139 3.18 -23.54 6.51
N SER A 140 2.41 -23.66 7.59
CA SER A 140 1.96 -24.97 8.08
C SER A 140 1.03 -25.67 7.08
N LEU A 141 0.14 -24.93 6.42
CA LEU A 141 -0.76 -25.48 5.39
C LEU A 141 0.04 -26.04 4.20
N ILE A 142 1.03 -25.29 3.72
CA ILE A 142 1.89 -25.67 2.59
C ILE A 142 2.69 -26.92 2.93
N ILE A 143 3.37 -26.94 4.08
CA ILE A 143 4.19 -28.10 4.47
C ILE A 143 3.32 -29.35 4.59
N ASN A 144 2.14 -29.24 5.21
CA ASN A 144 1.20 -30.36 5.31
C ASN A 144 0.72 -30.85 3.93
N ALA A 145 0.47 -29.94 2.99
CA ALA A 145 0.09 -30.30 1.63
C ALA A 145 1.21 -31.04 0.90
N ILE A 146 2.45 -30.55 0.99
CA ILE A 146 3.62 -31.19 0.38
C ILE A 146 3.85 -32.60 0.94
N LEU A 147 3.77 -32.78 2.26
CA LEU A 147 3.96 -34.08 2.91
C LEU A 147 2.88 -35.10 2.53
N LYS A 148 1.63 -34.66 2.30
CA LYS A 148 0.55 -35.56 1.86
C LYS A 148 0.71 -36.03 0.40
N GLN A 149 1.37 -35.25 -0.44
CA GLN A 149 1.61 -35.59 -1.85
C GLN A 149 2.80 -36.55 -2.03
N ASN A 150 3.70 -36.64 -1.05
CA ASN A 150 4.86 -37.54 -1.04
C ASN A 150 4.82 -38.48 0.20
N PRO A 151 3.96 -39.52 0.19
CA PRO A 151 3.82 -40.45 1.32
C PRO A 151 5.05 -41.34 1.56
#